data_AF-A0A1D8QQM8-F1
#
_entry.id   AF-A0A1D8QQM8-F1
#
_cell.length_a   1.000
_cell.length_b   1.000
_cell.length_c   1.000
_cell.angle_alpha   90.00
_cell.angle_beta   90.00
_cell.angle_gamma   90.00
#
_symmetry.space_group_name_H-M   'P 1'
#
loop_
_entity.id
_entity.type
_entity.pdbx_description
1 polymer ?
#
loop_
_entity_poly.entity_id
_entity_poly.type
_entity_poly.pdbx_seq_one_letter_code
_entity_poly.pdbx_strand_id
1 'polypeptide(L)'
;ETEDERLVYEAALNWINYDLEKRHCQIPELLRTVRLALLPAIFLMENVSTEELINSQPKSKELVDEAIRCKLKILQNDGVVNSPCARPRKTSHALFLLGGQTFMCDKLYLVDQKAKEIIPKADIPSPRKEFSACAIGCKVYITGGRGSENGVSKDVWVYDTVHEEWSKAAPMLIARFGHGSAELKHCLY
;
A
#
# COMPACT_ATOMS: atom_id res chain seq x y z
N GLU A 1 -17.88 0.72 14.12
CA GLU A 1 -17.43 0.23 12.81
C GLU A 1 -16.00 -0.28 12.93
N THR A 2 -15.73 -1.44 12.34
CA THR A 2 -14.51 -2.23 12.61
C THR A 2 -13.48 -2.04 11.51
N GLU A 3 -12.24 -1.69 11.87
CA GLU A 3 -11.11 -1.57 10.93
C GLU A 3 -10.49 -2.93 10.58
N ASP A 4 -10.69 -3.93 11.43
CA ASP A 4 -10.18 -5.28 11.25
C ASP A 4 -11.11 -6.12 10.36
N GLU A 5 -10.66 -6.44 9.15
CA GLU A 5 -11.37 -7.34 8.23
C GLU A 5 -11.52 -8.75 8.78
N ARG A 6 -10.65 -9.17 9.71
CA ARG A 6 -10.74 -10.49 10.34
C ARG A 6 -12.05 -10.64 11.10
N LEU A 7 -12.42 -9.62 11.86
CA LEU A 7 -13.69 -9.61 12.59
C LEU A 7 -14.90 -9.66 11.65
N VAL A 8 -14.78 -9.04 10.47
CA VAL A 8 -15.87 -9.08 9.48
C VAL A 8 -15.97 -10.44 8.80
N TYR A 9 -14.83 -11.07 8.49
CA TYR A 9 -14.78 -12.44 8.00
C TYR A 9 -15.35 -13.45 9.01
N GLU A 10 -14.91 -13.37 10.27
CA GLU A 10 -15.39 -14.25 11.35
C GLU A 10 -16.89 -14.07 11.59
N ALA A 11 -17.39 -12.83 11.58
CA ALA A 11 -18.82 -12.56 11.68
C ALA A 11 -19.61 -13.15 10.51
N ALA A 12 -19.08 -13.04 9.28
CA ALA A 12 -19.69 -13.63 8.09
C ALA A 12 -19.79 -15.16 8.18
N LEU A 13 -18.70 -15.83 8.57
CA LEU A 13 -18.69 -17.28 8.77
C LEU A 13 -19.63 -17.73 9.90
N ASN A 14 -19.61 -17.04 11.04
CA ASN A 14 -20.50 -17.36 12.16
C ASN A 14 -21.98 -17.25 11.76
N TRP A 15 -22.31 -16.25 10.94
CA TRP A 15 -23.65 -16.09 10.41
C TRP A 15 -24.05 -17.22 9.45
N ILE A 16 -23.13 -17.72 8.61
CA ILE A 16 -23.38 -18.88 7.76
C ILE A 16 -23.57 -20.13 8.61
N ASN A 17 -22.68 -20.37 9.57
CA ASN A 17 -22.69 -21.56 10.43
C ASN A 17 -23.95 -21.68 11.29
N TYR A 18 -24.60 -20.56 11.62
CA TYR A 18 -25.87 -20.57 12.36
C TYR A 18 -27.03 -21.25 11.59
N ASP A 19 -27.06 -21.18 10.25
CA ASP A 19 -28.13 -21.77 9.42
C ASP A 19 -27.53 -22.25 8.08
N LEU A 20 -26.70 -23.28 8.19
CA LEU A 20 -25.83 -23.74 7.10
C LEU A 20 -26.64 -24.25 5.90
N GLU A 21 -27.75 -24.96 6.13
CA GLU A 21 -28.58 -25.50 5.06
C GLU A 21 -29.18 -24.42 4.15
N LYS A 22 -29.61 -23.29 4.71
CA LYS A 22 -30.24 -22.20 3.93
C LYS A 22 -29.24 -21.17 3.42
N ARG A 23 -28.12 -20.98 4.13
CA ARG A 23 -27.16 -19.90 3.86
C ARG A 23 -25.93 -20.34 3.09
N HIS A 24 -25.70 -21.65 2.92
CA HIS A 24 -24.58 -22.16 2.13
C HIS A 24 -24.51 -21.49 0.75
N CYS A 25 -25.63 -21.41 0.03
CA CYS A 25 -25.68 -20.79 -1.30
C CYS A 25 -25.31 -19.29 -1.35
N GLN A 26 -25.29 -18.60 -0.20
CA GLN A 26 -25.03 -17.16 -0.10
C GLN A 26 -23.56 -16.83 0.23
N ILE A 27 -22.72 -17.83 0.48
CA ILE A 27 -21.30 -17.66 0.77
C ILE A 27 -20.58 -16.76 -0.26
N PRO A 28 -20.75 -16.93 -1.60
CA PRO A 28 -19.99 -16.13 -2.57
C PRO A 28 -20.33 -14.64 -2.48
N GLU A 29 -21.63 -14.31 -2.33
CA GLU A 29 -22.07 -12.93 -2.22
C GLU A 29 -21.60 -12.30 -0.91
N LEU A 30 -21.62 -13.06 0.19
CA LEU A 30 -21.14 -12.57 1.48
C LEU A 30 -19.62 -12.33 1.45
N LEU A 31 -18.84 -13.27 0.92
CA LEU A 31 -17.38 -13.12 0.77
C LEU A 31 -17.00 -11.92 -0.09
N ARG A 32 -17.80 -11.59 -1.11
CA ARG A 32 -17.59 -10.40 -1.95
C ARG A 32 -17.70 -9.08 -1.18
N THR A 33 -18.35 -9.07 -0.02
CA THR A 33 -18.45 -7.90 0.87
C THR A 33 -17.27 -7.77 1.85
N VAL A 34 -16.48 -8.83 2.01
CA VAL A 34 -15.28 -8.89 2.86
C VAL A 34 -14.06 -8.48 2.03
N ARG A 35 -13.20 -7.61 2.56
CA ARG A 35 -11.95 -7.25 1.87
C ARG A 35 -10.87 -8.28 2.20
N LEU A 36 -11.04 -9.47 1.63
CA LEU A 36 -10.20 -10.63 1.91
C LEU A 36 -8.70 -10.35 1.72
N ALA A 37 -8.30 -9.51 0.76
CA ALA A 37 -6.89 -9.18 0.53
C ALA A 37 -6.29 -8.25 1.60
N LEU A 38 -7.10 -7.70 2.51
CA LEU A 38 -6.65 -6.91 3.66
C LEU A 38 -6.54 -7.73 4.93
N LEU A 39 -6.99 -9.00 4.93
CA LEU A 39 -6.72 -9.93 6.03
C LEU A 39 -5.21 -10.12 6.23
N PRO A 40 -4.77 -10.50 7.45
CA PRO A 40 -3.39 -10.92 7.67
C PRO A 40 -2.99 -12.00 6.65
N ALA A 41 -1.80 -11.87 6.05
CA ALA A 41 -1.37 -12.75 4.95
C ALA A 41 -1.44 -14.23 5.32
N ILE A 42 -0.93 -14.56 6.50
CA ILE A 42 -0.93 -15.92 7.06
C ILE A 42 -2.37 -16.41 7.22
N PHE A 43 -3.26 -15.60 7.81
CA PHE A 43 -4.66 -15.98 8.01
C PHE A 43 -5.39 -16.24 6.68
N LEU A 44 -5.18 -15.39 5.67
CA LEU A 44 -5.76 -15.59 4.33
C LEU A 44 -5.24 -16.87 3.68
N MET A 45 -3.93 -17.13 3.76
CA MET A 45 -3.27 -18.24 3.08
C MET A 45 -3.46 -19.58 3.80
N GLU A 46 -3.51 -19.61 5.12
CA GLU A 46 -3.55 -20.85 5.90
C GLU A 46 -4.94 -21.21 6.42
N ASN A 47 -5.79 -20.23 6.72
CA ASN A 47 -7.14 -20.47 7.26
C ASN A 47 -8.21 -20.32 6.18
N VAL A 48 -8.27 -19.17 5.52
CA VAL A 48 -9.36 -18.88 4.57
C VAL A 48 -9.25 -19.73 3.30
N SER A 49 -8.04 -19.96 2.81
CA SER A 49 -7.82 -20.77 1.60
C SER A 49 -8.11 -22.26 1.80
N THR A 50 -7.97 -22.75 3.04
CA THR A 50 -8.13 -24.18 3.38
C THR A 50 -9.54 -24.52 3.87
N GLU A 51 -10.36 -23.52 4.18
CA GLU A 51 -11.73 -23.67 4.68
C GLU A 51 -12.61 -24.50 3.74
N GLU A 52 -13.13 -25.64 4.23
CA GLU A 52 -13.92 -26.58 3.44
C GLU A 52 -15.21 -25.97 2.90
N LEU A 53 -15.88 -25.11 3.70
CA LEU A 53 -17.09 -24.43 3.29
C LEU A 53 -16.87 -23.55 2.06
N ILE A 54 -15.72 -22.88 2.00
CA ILE A 54 -15.34 -22.04 0.88
C ILE A 54 -14.94 -22.89 -0.32
N ASN A 55 -14.12 -23.93 -0.09
CA ASN A 55 -13.64 -24.84 -1.13
C ASN A 55 -14.75 -25.69 -1.75
N SER A 56 -15.86 -25.91 -1.05
CA SER A 56 -17.04 -26.60 -1.57
C SER A 56 -17.75 -25.85 -2.71
N GLN A 57 -17.48 -24.55 -2.87
CA GLN A 57 -18.12 -23.71 -3.87
C GLN A 57 -17.10 -23.07 -4.83
N PRO A 58 -17.20 -23.35 -6.15
CA PRO A 58 -16.25 -22.82 -7.13
C PRO A 58 -16.12 -21.30 -7.12
N LYS A 59 -17.26 -20.58 -7.04
CA LYS A 59 -17.27 -19.10 -7.03
C LYS A 59 -16.58 -18.51 -5.80
N SER A 60 -16.76 -19.13 -4.63
CA SER A 60 -16.15 -18.68 -3.38
C SER A 60 -14.64 -18.88 -3.42
N LYS A 61 -14.19 -20.00 -3.98
CA LYS A 61 -12.77 -20.28 -4.22
C LYS A 61 -12.13 -19.25 -5.16
N GLU A 62 -12.78 -18.92 -6.27
CA GLU A 62 -12.28 -17.90 -7.21
C GLU A 62 -12.08 -16.53 -6.54
N LEU A 63 -12.99 -16.13 -5.64
CA LEU A 63 -12.87 -14.89 -4.87
C LEU A 63 -11.68 -14.91 -3.91
N VAL A 64 -11.43 -16.04 -3.24
CA VAL A 64 -10.26 -16.20 -2.36
C VAL A 64 -8.97 -16.20 -3.19
N ASP A 65 -8.94 -16.88 -4.33
CA ASP A 65 -7.78 -16.88 -5.22
C ASP A 65 -7.48 -15.48 -5.76
N GLU A 66 -8.51 -14.68 -6.09
CA GLU A 66 -8.36 -13.27 -6.46
C GLU A 66 -7.79 -12.45 -5.31
N ALA A 67 -8.28 -12.67 -4.08
CA ALA A 67 -7.80 -11.99 -2.89
C ALA A 67 -6.33 -12.32 -2.60
N ILE A 68 -5.92 -13.58 -2.77
CA ILE A 68 -4.53 -14.00 -2.61
C ILE A 68 -3.65 -13.31 -3.66
N ARG A 69 -4.06 -13.28 -4.93
CA ARG A 69 -3.32 -12.55 -5.99
C ARG A 69 -3.17 -11.07 -5.64
N CYS A 70 -4.24 -10.44 -5.16
CA CYS A 70 -4.23 -9.04 -4.72
C CYS A 70 -3.30 -8.84 -3.52
N LYS A 71 -3.35 -9.72 -2.51
CA LYS A 71 -2.48 -9.69 -1.34
C LYS A 71 -1.02 -9.79 -1.73
N LEU A 72 -0.68 -10.73 -2.61
CA LEU A 72 0.69 -10.93 -3.11
C LEU A 72 1.19 -9.69 -3.84
N LYS A 73 0.37 -9.08 -4.71
CA LYS A 73 0.73 -7.81 -5.36
C LYS A 73 0.97 -6.67 -4.36
N ILE A 74 0.14 -6.56 -3.32
CA ILE A 74 0.35 -5.55 -2.25
C ILE A 74 1.66 -5.81 -1.52
N LEU A 75 1.91 -7.06 -1.10
CA LEU A 75 3.12 -7.43 -0.36
C LEU A 75 4.38 -7.26 -1.20
N GLN A 76 4.32 -7.50 -2.51
CA GLN A 76 5.43 -7.29 -3.44
C GLN A 76 5.53 -5.84 -3.92
N ASN A 77 4.58 -4.99 -3.54
CA ASN A 77 4.42 -3.62 -4.04
C ASN A 77 4.45 -3.57 -5.59
N ASP A 78 3.79 -4.56 -6.21
CA ASP A 78 3.76 -4.81 -7.65
C ASP A 78 2.51 -4.19 -8.30
N GLY A 79 2.64 -2.91 -8.63
CA GLY A 79 1.61 -2.14 -9.30
C GLY A 79 0.43 -1.75 -8.40
N VAL A 80 -0.62 -1.21 -9.02
CA VAL A 80 -1.82 -0.75 -8.30
C VAL A 80 -2.86 -1.86 -8.25
N VAL A 81 -3.36 -2.14 -7.05
CA VAL A 81 -4.43 -3.12 -6.82
C VAL A 81 -5.76 -2.39 -6.69
N ASN A 82 -6.58 -2.47 -7.75
CA ASN A 82 -7.89 -1.81 -7.82
C ASN A 82 -9.07 -2.75 -7.50
N SER A 83 -8.82 -4.01 -7.16
CA SER A 83 -9.89 -4.96 -6.85
C SER A 83 -10.65 -4.55 -5.58
N PRO A 84 -12.00 -4.68 -5.55
CA PRO A 84 -12.79 -4.40 -4.35
C PRO A 84 -12.34 -5.16 -3.11
N CYS A 85 -11.80 -6.39 -3.28
CA CYS A 85 -11.31 -7.22 -2.18
C CYS A 85 -10.07 -6.65 -1.48
N ALA A 86 -9.39 -5.69 -2.12
CA ALA A 86 -8.15 -5.09 -1.65
C ALA A 86 -8.29 -3.59 -1.36
N ARG A 87 -9.51 -3.04 -1.48
CA ARG A 87 -9.78 -1.62 -1.26
C ARG A 87 -10.28 -1.40 0.17
N PRO A 88 -9.53 -0.72 1.06
CA PRO A 88 -9.94 -0.50 2.45
C PRO A 88 -11.34 0.12 2.60
N ARG A 89 -12.09 -0.24 3.67
CA ARG A 89 -13.41 0.36 3.99
C ARG A 89 -13.27 1.86 4.21
N LYS A 90 -12.19 2.25 4.89
CA LYS A 90 -11.76 3.63 5.11
C LYS A 90 -10.42 3.82 4.41
N THR A 91 -10.31 4.87 3.62
CA THR A 91 -9.01 5.29 3.09
C THR A 91 -8.22 5.94 4.23
N SER A 92 -7.36 5.17 4.91
CA SER A 92 -6.31 5.78 5.72
C SER A 92 -5.24 6.30 4.77
N HIS A 93 -5.30 7.59 4.46
CA HIS A 93 -4.22 8.26 3.75
C HIS A 93 -3.08 8.50 4.73
N ALA A 94 -1.88 8.01 4.41
CA ALA A 94 -0.67 8.42 5.09
C ALA A 94 -0.19 9.74 4.48
N LEU A 95 0.04 10.76 5.32
CA LEU A 95 0.63 12.01 4.88
C LEU A 95 2.12 12.01 5.25
N PHE A 96 2.98 11.98 4.24
CA PHE A 96 4.42 12.09 4.43
C PHE A 96 4.90 13.52 4.19
N LEU A 97 5.83 13.97 5.02
CA LEU A 97 6.54 15.24 4.86
C LEU A 97 8.01 14.94 4.57
N LEU A 98 8.49 15.48 3.46
CA LEU A 98 9.87 15.41 3.01
C LEU A 98 10.17 16.60 2.11
N GLY A 99 11.45 16.99 2.03
CA GLY A 99 11.91 18.09 1.19
C GLY A 99 12.12 19.38 1.95
N GLY A 100 12.11 20.50 1.22
CA GLY A 100 12.46 21.82 1.72
C GLY A 100 13.55 22.49 0.89
N GLN A 101 13.64 23.80 1.04
CA GLN A 101 14.61 24.65 0.32
C GLN A 101 15.73 25.15 1.24
N THR A 102 15.43 25.39 2.51
CA THR A 102 16.35 26.05 3.44
C THR A 102 17.47 25.13 3.89
N PHE A 103 17.11 23.92 4.33
CA PHE A 103 18.04 22.92 4.83
C PHE A 103 17.96 21.65 4.01
N MET A 104 19.05 20.86 4.02
CA MET A 104 18.99 19.52 3.44
C MET A 104 17.98 18.71 4.23
N CYS A 105 17.12 18.01 3.50
CA CYS A 105 16.23 17.03 4.08
C CYS A 105 16.98 15.70 4.12
N ASP A 106 17.15 15.17 5.33
CA ASP A 106 17.80 13.90 5.63
C ASP A 106 16.82 12.88 6.21
N LYS A 107 15.55 13.26 6.41
CA LYS A 107 14.52 12.41 7.02
C LYS A 107 13.17 12.53 6.34
N LEU A 108 12.49 11.39 6.27
CA LEU A 108 11.08 11.25 5.96
C LEU A 108 10.27 11.29 7.25
N TYR A 109 9.24 12.12 7.30
CA TYR A 109 8.33 12.20 8.45
C TYR A 109 6.93 11.76 8.05
N LEU A 110 6.23 11.07 8.96
CA LEU A 110 4.82 10.76 8.85
C LEU A 110 4.02 11.70 9.75
N VAL A 111 2.96 12.28 9.19
CA VAL A 111 1.95 12.98 9.98
C VAL A 111 0.94 11.95 10.46
N ASP A 112 0.65 11.96 11.77
CA ASP A 112 -0.37 11.08 12.33
C ASP A 112 -1.75 11.33 11.67
N GLN A 113 -2.65 10.35 11.76
CA GLN A 113 -3.96 10.44 11.12
C GLN A 113 -4.81 11.62 11.60
N LYS A 114 -4.52 12.16 12.80
CA LYS A 114 -5.23 13.31 13.38
C LYS A 114 -4.55 14.65 13.09
N ALA A 115 -3.44 14.64 12.35
CA ALA A 115 -2.60 15.81 12.05
C ALA A 115 -2.16 16.60 13.31
N LYS A 116 -1.91 15.89 14.41
CA LYS A 116 -1.41 16.40 15.69
C LYS A 116 0.08 16.18 15.89
N GLU A 117 0.65 15.15 15.29
CA GLU A 117 2.04 14.74 15.53
C GLU A 117 2.78 14.48 14.23
N ILE A 118 4.06 14.88 14.19
CA ILE A 118 4.99 14.61 13.10
C ILE A 118 6.02 13.61 13.64
N ILE A 119 6.02 12.41 13.08
CA ILE A 119 6.79 11.26 13.56
C ILE A 119 7.91 10.97 12.56
N PRO A 120 9.19 10.96 12.97
CA PRO A 120 10.30 10.53 12.11
C PRO A 120 10.11 9.07 11.68
N LYS A 121 10.28 8.77 10.39
CA LYS A 121 10.08 7.40 9.85
C LYS A 121 11.33 6.76 9.27
N ALA A 122 12.06 7.45 8.41
CA ALA A 122 13.24 6.89 7.75
C ALA A 122 14.25 7.98 7.41
N ASP A 123 15.53 7.63 7.39
CA ASP A 123 16.59 8.52 6.90
C ASP A 123 16.62 8.50 5.36
N ILE A 124 16.63 9.67 4.75
CA ILE A 124 16.70 9.84 3.29
C ILE A 124 18.15 9.60 2.83
N PRO A 125 18.39 8.63 1.93
CA PRO A 125 19.71 8.43 1.38
C PRO A 125 20.19 9.66 0.60
N SER A 126 21.45 10.04 0.83
CA SER A 126 22.07 11.21 0.19
C SER A 126 21.23 12.49 0.41
N PRO A 127 21.29 13.08 1.63
CA PRO A 127 20.53 14.26 2.00
C PRO A 127 20.66 15.41 1.01
N ARG A 128 19.53 16.07 0.74
CA ARG A 128 19.40 17.03 -0.37
C ARG A 128 18.24 17.98 -0.15
N LYS A 129 18.27 19.10 -0.87
CA LYS A 129 17.18 20.09 -0.90
C LYS A 129 16.66 20.28 -2.32
N GLU A 130 15.50 20.92 -2.45
CA GLU A 130 14.93 21.29 -3.76
C GLU A 130 14.77 20.09 -4.72
N PHE A 131 14.62 18.88 -4.19
CA PHE A 131 14.23 17.72 -4.99
C PHE A 131 12.72 17.71 -5.19
N SER A 132 12.27 16.92 -6.16
CA SER A 132 10.85 16.66 -6.34
C SER A 132 10.45 15.33 -5.71
N ALA A 133 9.25 15.27 -5.13
CA ALA A 133 8.70 14.07 -4.52
C ALA A 133 7.34 13.74 -5.15
N CYS A 134 7.10 12.45 -5.43
CA CYS A 134 5.83 11.99 -5.97
C CYS A 134 5.50 10.58 -5.48
N ALA A 135 4.22 10.31 -5.21
CA ALA A 135 3.75 8.99 -4.82
C ALA A 135 3.19 8.23 -6.03
N ILE A 136 3.58 6.96 -6.18
CA ILE A 136 2.98 6.04 -7.14
C ILE A 136 2.65 4.75 -6.39
N GLY A 137 1.36 4.45 -6.23
CA GLY A 137 0.91 3.32 -5.41
C GLY A 137 1.41 3.44 -3.95
N CYS A 138 2.08 2.41 -3.45
CA CYS A 138 2.68 2.36 -2.11
C CYS A 138 4.19 2.70 -2.14
N LYS A 139 4.62 3.55 -3.08
CA LYS A 139 6.00 4.00 -3.21
C LYS A 139 6.07 5.53 -3.28
N VAL A 140 7.08 6.10 -2.63
CA VAL A 140 7.41 7.53 -2.72
C VAL A 140 8.73 7.69 -3.46
N TYR A 141 8.70 8.43 -4.55
CA TYR A 141 9.85 8.71 -5.40
C TYR A 141 10.41 10.08 -5.06
N ILE A 142 11.72 10.15 -4.84
CA ILE A 142 12.50 11.38 -4.76
C ILE A 142 13.34 11.48 -6.02
N THR A 143 13.27 12.61 -6.73
CA THR A 143 14.04 12.85 -7.96
C THR A 143 14.87 14.12 -7.86
N GLY A 144 16.13 14.02 -8.26
CA GLY A 144 17.03 15.16 -8.39
C GLY A 144 17.35 15.85 -7.07
N GLY A 145 17.32 17.19 -7.07
CA GLY A 145 17.69 18.05 -5.95
C GLY A 145 19.17 18.43 -5.95
N ARG A 146 19.53 19.19 -4.92
CA ARG A 146 20.87 19.74 -4.73
C ARG A 146 21.48 19.25 -3.42
N GLY A 147 22.66 18.66 -3.52
CA GLY A 147 23.46 18.19 -2.37
C GLY A 147 24.37 19.29 -1.80
N SER A 148 25.24 18.90 -0.87
CA SER A 148 26.19 19.78 -0.17
C SER A 148 27.26 20.39 -1.06
N GLU A 149 27.75 19.67 -2.06
CA GLU A 149 28.82 20.13 -2.95
C GLU A 149 28.35 21.05 -4.10
N ASN A 150 27.20 21.71 -3.95
CA ASN A 150 26.52 22.47 -5.01
C ASN A 150 26.16 21.69 -6.29
N GLY A 151 26.40 20.38 -6.31
CA GLY A 151 26.06 19.49 -7.42
C GLY A 151 24.54 19.26 -7.51
N VAL A 152 24.01 19.43 -8.72
CA VAL A 152 22.65 19.00 -9.07
C VAL A 152 22.67 17.50 -9.29
N SER A 153 21.72 16.78 -8.69
CA SER A 153 21.66 15.32 -8.77
C SER A 153 20.76 14.84 -9.91
N LYS A 154 21.12 13.69 -10.47
CA LYS A 154 20.28 12.88 -11.35
C LYS A 154 19.65 11.67 -10.64
N ASP A 155 19.98 11.46 -9.37
CA ASP A 155 19.57 10.28 -8.65
C ASP A 155 18.05 10.24 -8.46
N VAL A 156 17.53 9.02 -8.48
CA VAL A 156 16.15 8.71 -8.12
C VAL A 156 16.19 7.71 -6.97
N TRP A 157 15.52 8.04 -5.88
CA TRP A 157 15.36 7.20 -4.71
C TRP A 157 13.89 6.83 -4.54
N VAL A 158 13.63 5.60 -4.13
CA VAL A 158 12.27 5.07 -3.97
C VAL A 158 12.13 4.52 -2.57
N TYR A 159 11.21 5.09 -1.81
CA TYR A 159 10.81 4.58 -0.51
C TYR A 159 9.62 3.65 -0.68
N ASP A 160 9.78 2.42 -0.24
CA ASP A 160 8.72 1.42 -0.20
C ASP A 160 7.97 1.55 1.12
N THR A 161 6.70 1.99 1.09
CA THR A 161 5.94 2.21 2.33
C THR A 161 5.47 0.92 2.99
N VAL A 162 5.58 -0.22 2.30
CA VAL A 162 5.20 -1.55 2.83
C VAL A 162 6.38 -2.15 3.58
N HIS A 163 7.58 -2.09 2.99
CA HIS A 163 8.80 -2.64 3.59
C HIS A 163 9.55 -1.62 4.47
N GLU A 164 9.18 -0.34 4.39
CA GLU A 164 9.83 0.77 5.10
C GLU A 164 11.31 0.95 4.73
N GLU A 165 11.65 0.69 3.46
CA GLU A 165 13.02 0.69 2.97
C GLU A 165 13.22 1.63 1.77
N TRP A 166 14.41 2.22 1.70
CA TRP A 166 14.85 2.99 0.53
C TRP A 166 15.64 2.13 -0.44
N SER A 167 15.39 2.33 -1.74
CA SER A 167 16.15 1.72 -2.82
C SER A 167 16.51 2.76 -3.88
N LYS A 168 17.64 2.55 -4.57
CA LYS A 168 18.07 3.42 -5.67
C LYS A 168 17.44 2.93 -6.98
N ALA A 169 16.76 3.82 -7.69
CA ALA A 169 16.19 3.55 -9.01
C ALA A 169 17.09 4.06 -10.14
N ALA A 170 16.67 3.81 -11.39
CA ALA A 170 17.34 4.34 -12.56
C ALA A 170 17.45 5.88 -12.48
N PRO A 171 18.62 6.48 -12.76
CA PRO A 171 18.80 7.92 -12.67
C PRO A 171 18.07 8.64 -13.82
N MET A 172 17.74 9.90 -13.59
CA MET A 172 17.29 10.81 -14.64
C MET A 172 18.38 11.02 -15.71
N LEU A 173 17.96 11.33 -16.93
CA LEU A 173 18.88 11.66 -18.03
C LEU A 173 19.62 12.98 -17.77
N ILE A 174 18.93 13.94 -17.14
CA ILE A 174 19.44 15.27 -16.85
C ILE A 174 19.25 15.54 -15.37
N ALA A 175 20.28 16.09 -14.73
CA ALA A 175 20.21 16.51 -13.34
C ALA A 175 19.27 17.72 -13.19
N ARG A 176 18.36 17.68 -12.20
CA ARG A 176 17.34 18.72 -11.98
C ARG A 176 17.23 19.08 -10.51
N PHE A 177 16.88 20.32 -10.21
CA PHE A 177 16.49 20.80 -8.88
C PHE A 177 15.40 21.88 -9.04
N GLY A 178 14.59 22.08 -8.00
CA GLY A 178 13.46 23.03 -8.01
C GLY A 178 12.33 22.65 -8.97
N HIS A 179 12.30 21.42 -9.48
CA HIS A 179 11.28 20.96 -10.41
C HIS A 179 10.06 20.35 -9.70
N GLY A 180 8.90 20.43 -10.35
CA GLY A 180 7.72 19.67 -9.97
C GLY A 180 7.76 18.27 -10.58
N SER A 181 7.06 17.33 -9.95
CA SER A 181 6.79 16.01 -10.52
C SER A 181 5.37 15.59 -10.19
N ALA A 182 4.78 14.77 -11.05
CA ALA A 182 3.43 14.27 -10.88
C ALA A 182 3.28 12.84 -11.39
N GLU A 183 2.34 12.11 -10.80
CA GLU A 183 1.94 10.79 -11.26
C GLU A 183 0.81 10.95 -12.27
N LEU A 184 0.92 10.23 -13.38
CA LEU A 184 -0.19 10.02 -14.31
C LEU A 184 -0.10 8.62 -14.89
N LYS A 185 -1.13 7.81 -14.63
CA LYS A 185 -1.25 6.44 -15.17
C LYS A 185 -0.03 5.58 -14.84
N HIS A 186 0.43 5.65 -13.59
CA HIS A 186 1.56 4.92 -13.03
C HIS A 186 2.92 5.29 -13.60
N CYS A 187 3.00 6.46 -14.26
CA CYS A 187 4.25 7.04 -14.73
C CYS A 187 4.55 8.32 -13.97
N LEU A 188 5.83 8.52 -13.65
CA LEU A 188 6.36 9.74 -13.06
C LEU A 188 6.75 10.73 -14.18
N TYR A 189 6.25 11.96 -14.11
CA TYR A 189 6.58 13.05 -15.04
C TYR A 189 7.27 14.19 -14.30
#